data_AF-A0A8U0U699-F1
#
_entry.id   AF-A0A8U0U699-F1
#
_cell.length_a   1.000
_cell.length_b   1.000
_cell.length_c   1.000
_cell.angle_alpha   90.00
_cell.angle_beta   90.00
_cell.angle_gamma   90.00
#
_symmetry.space_group_name_H-M   'P 1'
#
loop_
_entity.id
_entity.type
_entity.pdbx_description
1 polymer ?
#
loop_
_entity_poly.entity_id
_entity_poly.type
_entity_poly.pdbx_seq_one_letter_code
_entity_poly.pdbx_strand_id
1 'polypeptide(L)'
;MVINVCAAGVVEGNIAAVEAYKSSGGDIARQMTSDEVRLLNRATAFNDGFTLVHLAIRFQRQDMLAILLTEVSQQAAKCIPAMVCGELTEQIRREIAASLHQRKGDFNCYFLSDLVTFTLPADIEDLPTAVQEKLFDEVLDRDVQKELEEESPIINWSLELGTRLDSRLYALWNRTQGDCLLDSVLQATWGIYDKDSVLRKTLHDSLHDCSHWFYTRWKEWESWYSQSFGLHFSLREEQWQEDWAFILSLASQPGASLEQTHIFVLAHILRRPIIVYGVKYYKSFRGETLGYTRFQ
;
A
#
# COMPACT_ATOMS: atom_id res chain seq x y z
N MET A 1 0.25 22.35 7.26
CA MET A 1 -0.63 22.97 8.30
C MET A 1 0.24 23.31 9.51
N VAL A 2 -0.02 24.39 10.25
CA VAL A 2 0.84 24.79 11.40
C VAL A 2 0.48 23.99 12.65
N ILE A 3 1.47 23.61 13.47
CA ILE A 3 1.30 22.82 14.70
C ILE A 3 0.21 23.36 15.63
N ASN A 4 -0.04 24.67 15.60
CA ASN A 4 -1.08 25.34 16.40
C ASN A 4 -2.50 24.83 16.10
N VAL A 5 -2.84 24.62 14.83
CA VAL A 5 -4.16 24.12 14.43
C VAL A 5 -4.34 22.67 14.87
N CYS A 6 -3.27 21.89 14.79
CA CYS A 6 -3.26 20.51 15.26
C CYS A 6 -3.36 20.43 16.79
N ALA A 7 -2.60 21.26 17.52
CA ALA A 7 -2.60 21.30 18.98
C ALA A 7 -3.98 21.71 19.53
N ALA A 8 -4.63 22.71 18.93
CA ALA A 8 -6.02 23.06 19.23
C ALA A 8 -6.96 21.88 18.93
N GLY A 9 -6.78 21.22 17.79
CA GLY A 9 -7.55 20.03 17.41
C GLY A 9 -7.45 18.88 18.43
N VAL A 10 -6.27 18.59 18.97
CA VAL A 10 -6.11 17.55 20.00
C VAL A 10 -6.90 17.89 21.26
N VAL A 11 -6.83 19.14 21.72
CA VAL A 11 -7.57 19.61 22.90
C VAL A 11 -9.08 19.51 22.65
N GLU A 12 -9.54 19.93 21.47
CA GLU A 12 -10.96 19.98 21.09
C GLU A 12 -11.54 18.63 20.67
N GLY A 13 -10.70 17.61 20.46
CA GLY A 13 -11.15 16.30 20.00
C GLY A 13 -11.38 16.23 18.48
N ASN A 14 -10.80 17.15 17.71
CA ASN A 14 -10.86 17.17 16.26
C ASN A 14 -9.74 16.32 15.64
N ILE A 15 -10.05 15.05 15.34
CA ILE A 15 -9.12 14.10 14.73
C ILE A 15 -8.67 14.51 13.33
N ALA A 16 -9.53 15.17 12.55
CA ALA A 16 -9.22 15.61 11.20
C ALA A 16 -8.08 16.64 11.18
N ALA A 17 -7.93 17.45 12.22
CA ALA A 17 -6.79 18.36 12.35
C ALA A 17 -5.47 17.61 12.55
N VAL A 18 -5.49 16.49 13.29
CA VAL A 18 -4.32 15.63 13.48
C VAL A 18 -3.94 14.93 12.17
N GLU A 19 -4.93 14.40 11.47
CA GLU A 19 -4.75 13.76 10.15
C GLU A 19 -4.26 14.74 9.08
N ALA A 20 -4.72 16.00 9.11
CA ALA A 20 -4.27 17.04 8.19
C ALA A 20 -2.83 17.46 8.46
N TYR A 21 -2.42 17.59 9.73
CA TYR A 21 -1.02 17.88 10.09
C TYR A 21 -0.10 16.73 9.66
N LYS A 22 -0.49 15.48 9.96
CA LYS A 22 0.18 14.27 9.50
C LYS A 22 0.32 14.24 7.98
N SER A 23 -0.77 14.48 7.27
CA SER A 23 -0.80 14.49 5.80
C SER A 23 0.11 15.54 5.17
N SER A 24 0.45 16.60 5.90
CA SER A 24 1.40 17.62 5.46
C SER A 24 2.87 17.31 5.76
N GLY A 25 3.19 16.13 6.30
CA GLY A 25 4.56 15.76 6.69
C GLY A 25 5.04 16.49 7.95
N GLY A 26 4.12 16.94 8.80
CA GLY A 26 4.47 17.63 10.03
C GLY A 26 5.19 16.71 11.02
N ASP A 27 6.29 17.20 11.60
CA ASP A 27 7.01 16.48 12.64
C ASP A 27 6.12 16.36 13.91
N ILE A 28 5.81 15.12 14.29
CA ILE A 28 4.99 14.77 15.46
C ILE A 28 5.78 14.91 16.78
N ALA A 29 7.09 14.74 16.73
CA ALA A 29 7.99 14.93 17.87
C ALA A 29 8.30 16.42 18.11
N ARG A 30 7.92 17.30 17.18
CA ARG A 30 8.09 18.75 17.30
C ARG A 30 7.47 19.27 18.60
N GLN A 31 8.27 20.08 19.28
CA GLN A 31 7.86 20.78 20.48
C GLN A 31 7.27 22.15 20.13
N MET A 32 6.21 22.52 20.86
CA MET A 32 5.61 23.85 20.76
C MET A 32 6.57 24.91 21.30
N THR A 33 6.69 26.01 20.56
CA THR A 33 7.50 27.16 20.96
C THR A 33 6.73 28.14 21.84
N SER A 34 7.46 28.98 22.57
CA SER A 34 6.88 30.01 23.44
C SER A 34 5.94 30.97 22.69
N ASP A 35 6.24 31.34 21.44
CA ASP A 35 5.39 32.23 20.64
C ASP A 35 4.10 31.53 20.17
N GLU A 36 4.17 30.24 19.88
CA GLU A 36 3.00 29.41 19.53
C GLU A 36 2.05 29.23 20.72
N VAL A 37 2.61 29.01 21.91
CA VAL A 37 1.83 28.94 23.16
C VAL A 37 1.13 30.28 23.46
N ARG A 38 1.81 31.41 23.23
CA ARG A 38 1.21 32.75 23.35
C ARG A 38 0.08 32.95 22.35
N LEU A 39 0.27 32.52 21.09
CA LEU A 39 -0.73 32.65 20.04
C LEU A 39 -2.00 31.85 20.35
N LEU A 40 -1.85 30.63 20.87
CA LEU A 40 -2.97 29.76 21.25
C LEU A 40 -3.73 30.25 22.50
N ASN A 41 -3.10 31.11 23.30
CA ASN A 41 -3.70 31.85 24.41
C ASN A 41 -4.59 31.01 25.34
N ARG A 42 -4.14 29.79 25.67
CA ARG A 42 -4.86 28.85 26.54
C ARG A 42 -3.88 28.18 27.51
N ALA A 43 -3.43 28.97 28.49
CA ALA A 43 -2.34 28.62 29.41
C ALA A 43 -2.58 27.34 30.23
N THR A 44 -3.83 26.91 30.41
CA THR A 44 -4.14 25.64 31.11
C THR A 44 -3.96 24.40 30.23
N ALA A 45 -3.89 24.58 28.91
CA ALA A 45 -3.81 23.50 27.93
C ALA A 45 -2.42 23.36 27.31
N PHE A 46 -1.76 24.47 26.99
CA PHE A 46 -0.51 24.49 26.23
C PHE A 46 0.65 25.03 27.07
N ASN A 47 1.80 24.38 26.97
CA ASN A 47 3.07 24.80 27.58
C ASN A 47 4.20 24.70 26.55
N ASP A 48 5.25 25.49 26.76
CA ASP A 48 6.49 25.40 26.00
C ASP A 48 7.09 23.99 26.14
N GLY A 49 7.57 23.42 25.03
CA GLY A 49 8.12 22.07 25.01
C GLY A 49 7.09 20.95 24.85
N PHE A 50 5.78 21.22 24.90
CA PHE A 50 4.78 20.16 24.71
C PHE A 50 4.74 19.69 23.26
N THR A 51 4.58 18.38 23.06
CA THR A 51 4.33 17.76 21.75
C THR A 51 2.86 17.37 21.61
N LEU A 52 2.44 16.99 20.41
CA LEU A 52 1.09 16.47 20.18
C LEU A 52 0.79 15.23 21.03
N VAL A 53 1.78 14.37 21.28
CA VAL A 53 1.66 13.20 22.15
C VAL A 53 1.40 13.61 23.59
N HIS A 54 2.12 14.61 24.11
CA HIS A 54 1.88 15.13 25.46
C HIS A 54 0.45 15.66 25.61
N LEU A 55 -0.05 16.38 24.61
CA LEU A 55 -1.42 16.88 24.59
C LEU A 55 -2.44 15.72 24.54
N ALA A 56 -2.21 14.72 23.69
CA ALA A 56 -3.10 13.57 23.58
C ALA A 56 -3.20 12.77 24.90
N ILE A 57 -2.07 12.57 25.59
CA ILE A 57 -2.04 11.94 26.93
C ILE A 57 -2.80 12.80 27.94
N ARG A 58 -2.49 14.11 28.00
CA ARG A 58 -3.07 15.04 28.98
C ARG A 58 -4.59 15.16 28.86
N PHE A 59 -5.11 15.14 27.63
CA PHE A 59 -6.54 15.24 27.33
C PHE A 59 -7.22 13.88 27.08
N GLN A 60 -6.53 12.77 27.40
CA GLN A 60 -7.06 11.41 27.28
C GLN A 60 -7.60 11.05 25.88
N ARG A 61 -6.94 11.53 24.82
CA ARG A 61 -7.26 11.24 23.41
C ARG A 61 -6.57 9.95 22.96
N GLN A 62 -7.07 8.79 23.40
CA GLN A 62 -6.45 7.50 23.08
C GLN A 62 -6.46 7.16 21.58
N ASP A 63 -7.53 7.55 20.89
CA ASP A 63 -7.71 7.46 19.44
C ASP A 63 -6.61 8.21 18.68
N MET A 64 -6.36 9.47 19.05
CA MET A 64 -5.31 10.28 18.43
C MET A 64 -3.91 9.79 18.81
N LEU A 65 -3.73 9.33 20.05
CA LEU A 65 -2.46 8.82 20.53
C LEU A 65 -2.01 7.58 19.75
N ALA A 66 -2.92 6.68 19.40
CA ALA A 66 -2.62 5.53 18.55
C ALA A 66 -2.09 5.95 17.16
N ILE A 67 -2.72 6.97 16.54
CA ILE A 67 -2.28 7.53 15.25
C ILE A 67 -0.89 8.14 15.35
N LEU A 68 -0.66 8.94 16.41
CA LEU A 68 0.61 9.65 16.63
C LEU A 68 1.76 8.66 16.92
N LEU A 69 1.55 7.64 17.74
CA LEU A 69 2.59 6.66 18.08
C LEU A 69 2.96 5.73 16.92
N THR A 70 1.96 5.33 16.12
CA THR A 70 2.20 4.53 14.90
C THR A 70 3.12 5.29 13.96
N GLU A 71 2.90 6.60 13.81
CA GLU A 71 3.72 7.45 12.95
C GLU A 71 5.14 7.62 13.47
N VAL A 72 5.31 7.91 14.77
CA VAL A 72 6.65 8.06 15.38
C VAL A 72 7.49 6.79 15.18
N SER A 73 6.86 5.62 15.27
CA SER A 73 7.55 4.35 15.05
C SER A 73 7.89 4.11 13.58
N GLN A 74 6.99 4.49 12.65
CA GLN A 74 7.21 4.35 11.21
C GLN A 74 8.26 5.34 10.68
N GLN A 75 8.17 6.64 11.00
CA GLN A 75 9.15 7.65 10.62
C GLN A 75 10.53 7.40 11.21
N ALA A 76 10.61 6.74 12.38
CA ALA A 76 11.89 6.37 12.97
C ALA A 76 12.57 5.18 12.27
N ALA A 77 11.83 4.37 11.50
CA ALA A 77 12.33 3.12 10.93
C ALA A 77 12.31 3.06 9.39
N LYS A 78 11.40 3.78 8.73
CA LYS A 78 11.16 3.72 7.29
C LYS A 78 10.99 5.11 6.68
N CYS A 79 11.59 5.30 5.52
CA CYS A 79 11.55 6.54 4.76
C CYS A 79 11.50 6.20 3.26
N ILE A 80 10.30 6.03 2.73
CA ILE A 80 10.09 5.78 1.28
C ILE A 80 9.96 7.11 0.52
N PRO A 81 10.20 7.16 -0.80
CA PRO A 81 10.15 8.40 -1.59
C PRO A 81 8.86 9.22 -1.36
N ALA A 82 7.71 8.55 -1.27
CA ALA A 82 6.41 9.18 -1.07
C ALA A 82 6.26 9.93 0.26
N MET A 83 7.08 9.63 1.27
CA MET A 83 7.05 10.26 2.60
C MET A 83 7.90 11.53 2.67
N VAL A 84 8.84 11.72 1.73
CA VAL A 84 9.81 12.83 1.78
C VAL A 84 9.15 14.18 1.50
N CYS A 85 8.25 14.24 0.51
CA CYS A 85 7.56 15.48 0.13
C CYS A 85 6.06 15.22 -0.12
N GLY A 86 5.23 15.46 0.90
CA GLY A 86 3.79 15.20 0.81
C GLY A 86 3.07 16.00 -0.27
N GLU A 87 3.52 17.22 -0.57
CA GLU A 87 2.95 18.05 -1.64
C GLU A 87 3.23 17.45 -3.03
N LEU A 88 4.46 17.02 -3.30
CA LEU A 88 4.82 16.37 -4.57
C LEU A 88 4.08 15.03 -4.73
N THR A 89 4.00 14.24 -3.67
CA THR A 89 3.22 12.98 -3.66
C THR A 89 1.74 13.22 -3.98
N GLU A 90 1.17 14.32 -3.50
CA GLU A 90 -0.20 14.74 -3.84
C GLU A 90 -0.34 15.19 -5.30
N GLN A 91 0.64 15.89 -5.85
CA GLN A 91 0.65 16.24 -7.28
C GLN A 91 0.70 14.99 -8.16
N ILE A 92 1.58 14.02 -7.85
CA ILE A 92 1.64 12.74 -8.55
C ILE A 92 0.29 12.03 -8.52
N ARG A 93 -0.40 12.04 -7.37
CA ARG A 93 -1.74 11.44 -7.25
C ARG A 93 -2.77 12.09 -8.16
N ARG A 94 -2.73 13.43 -8.29
CA ARG A 94 -3.63 14.15 -9.20
C ARG A 94 -3.34 13.82 -10.66
N GLU A 95 -2.08 13.68 -11.03
CA GLU A 95 -1.69 13.23 -12.39
C GLU A 95 -2.19 11.81 -12.67
N ILE A 96 -2.04 10.88 -11.72
CA ILE A 96 -2.60 9.52 -11.84
C ILE A 96 -4.12 9.60 -12.05
N ALA A 97 -4.84 10.36 -11.21
CA ALA A 97 -6.29 10.52 -11.34
C ALA A 97 -6.70 11.16 -12.69
N ALA A 98 -5.92 12.10 -13.21
CA ALA A 98 -6.16 12.72 -14.51
C ALA A 98 -5.90 11.77 -15.69
N SER A 99 -4.95 10.85 -15.53
CA SER A 99 -4.61 9.81 -16.52
C SER A 99 -5.58 8.61 -16.53
N LEU A 100 -6.47 8.52 -15.54
CA LEU A 100 -7.48 7.47 -15.43
C LEU A 100 -8.71 7.79 -16.27
N HIS A 101 -9.07 6.86 -17.14
CA HIS A 101 -10.23 6.99 -18.02
C HIS A 101 -11.06 5.71 -18.03
N GLN A 102 -12.38 5.84 -18.13
CA GLN A 102 -13.25 4.70 -18.36
C GLN A 102 -13.41 4.47 -19.86
N ARG A 103 -13.21 3.23 -20.31
CA ARG A 103 -13.43 2.86 -21.71
C ARG A 103 -14.91 2.98 -22.05
N LYS A 104 -15.22 3.44 -23.27
CA LYS A 104 -16.59 3.50 -23.80
C LYS A 104 -16.95 2.19 -24.51
N GLY A 105 -18.21 1.79 -24.45
CA GLY A 105 -18.76 0.64 -25.17
C GLY A 105 -19.25 -0.46 -24.23
N ASP A 106 -19.06 -1.71 -24.63
CA ASP A 106 -19.58 -2.88 -23.88
C ASP A 106 -18.62 -3.36 -22.78
N PHE A 107 -17.38 -2.88 -22.77
CA PHE A 107 -16.35 -3.18 -21.77
C PHE A 107 -15.89 -1.88 -21.09
N ASN A 108 -16.67 -1.44 -20.10
CA ASN A 108 -16.48 -0.17 -19.37
C ASN A 108 -15.42 -0.27 -18.26
N CYS A 109 -14.29 -0.90 -18.57
CA CYS A 109 -13.16 -1.02 -17.66
C CYS A 109 -12.35 0.28 -17.66
N TYR A 110 -11.87 0.69 -16.50
CA TYR A 110 -10.94 1.80 -16.43
C TYR A 110 -9.58 1.42 -16.99
N PHE A 111 -8.84 2.43 -17.43
CA PHE A 111 -7.49 2.29 -17.90
C PHE A 111 -6.66 3.55 -17.68
N LEU A 112 -5.35 3.38 -17.53
CA LEU A 112 -4.37 4.45 -17.49
C LEU A 112 -3.91 4.79 -18.91
N SER A 113 -3.78 6.07 -19.22
CA SER A 113 -3.22 6.55 -20.48
C SER A 113 -1.71 6.43 -20.53
N ASP A 114 -1.04 6.56 -19.37
CA ASP A 114 0.42 6.59 -19.24
C ASP A 114 1.01 5.23 -18.83
N LEU A 115 2.21 4.94 -19.33
CA LEU A 115 3.00 3.76 -18.96
C LEU A 115 4.20 4.19 -18.12
N VAL A 116 4.13 3.99 -16.81
CA VAL A 116 5.19 4.36 -15.85
C VAL A 116 5.70 3.11 -15.13
N THR A 117 7.01 3.05 -14.89
CA THR A 117 7.66 1.99 -14.10
C THR A 117 8.68 2.63 -13.17
N PHE A 118 8.68 2.21 -11.91
CA PHE A 118 9.63 2.67 -10.92
C PHE A 118 10.89 1.79 -10.94
N THR A 119 12.04 2.43 -10.78
CA THR A 119 13.35 1.79 -10.62
C THR A 119 14.15 2.56 -9.59
N LEU A 120 14.89 1.85 -8.74
CA LEU A 120 15.84 2.52 -7.84
C LEU A 120 16.93 3.21 -8.67
N PRO A 121 17.31 4.46 -8.33
CA PRO A 121 18.30 5.21 -9.11
C PRO A 121 19.70 4.61 -8.97
N ALA A 122 20.46 4.60 -10.07
CA ALA A 122 21.83 4.10 -10.11
C ALA A 122 22.78 4.89 -9.19
N ASP A 123 22.49 6.17 -8.95
CA ASP A 123 23.25 7.08 -8.06
C ASP A 123 23.37 6.56 -6.61
N ILE A 124 22.56 5.56 -6.21
CA ILE A 124 22.73 4.87 -4.92
C ILE A 124 24.11 4.22 -4.82
N GLU A 125 24.67 3.71 -5.93
CA GLU A 125 26.00 3.07 -5.97
C GLU A 125 27.14 4.04 -5.63
N ASP A 126 26.94 5.34 -5.89
CA ASP A 126 27.92 6.39 -5.60
C ASP A 126 27.93 6.81 -4.12
N LEU A 127 26.92 6.41 -3.34
CA LEU A 127 26.83 6.73 -1.92
C LEU A 127 27.85 5.91 -1.10
N PRO A 128 28.33 6.42 0.04
CA PRO A 128 29.14 5.62 0.96
C PRO A 128 28.39 4.35 1.40
N THR A 129 29.08 3.22 1.57
CA THR A 129 28.46 1.92 1.89
C THR A 129 27.52 1.97 3.10
N ALA A 130 27.92 2.66 4.17
CA ALA A 130 27.06 2.83 5.35
C ALA A 130 25.77 3.61 5.07
N VAL A 131 25.77 4.52 4.11
CA VAL A 131 24.59 5.27 3.66
C VAL A 131 23.72 4.40 2.75
N GLN A 132 24.32 3.59 1.88
CA GLN A 132 23.59 2.62 1.07
C GLN A 132 22.82 1.61 1.94
N GLU A 133 23.50 1.03 2.94
CA GLU A 133 22.87 0.10 3.88
C GLU A 133 21.69 0.74 4.60
N LYS A 134 21.88 1.95 5.13
CA LYS A 134 20.82 2.71 5.77
C LYS A 134 19.65 3.02 4.82
N LEU A 135 19.93 3.44 3.59
CA LEU A 135 18.91 3.70 2.58
C LEU A 135 18.09 2.45 2.29
N PHE A 136 18.75 1.31 2.10
CA PHE A 136 18.07 0.04 1.86
C PHE A 136 17.28 -0.41 3.10
N ASP A 137 17.75 -0.16 4.31
CA ASP A 137 17.00 -0.46 5.54
C ASP A 137 15.75 0.40 5.69
N GLU A 138 15.79 1.66 5.24
CA GLU A 138 14.65 2.59 5.29
C GLU A 138 13.63 2.36 4.16
N VAL A 139 14.06 1.89 2.99
CA VAL A 139 13.21 1.78 1.78
C VAL A 139 12.72 0.35 1.52
N LEU A 140 13.51 -0.67 1.84
CA LEU A 140 13.20 -2.07 1.52
C LEU A 140 12.52 -2.81 2.67
N ASP A 141 11.76 -3.84 2.30
CA ASP A 141 11.33 -4.86 3.25
C ASP A 141 12.37 -5.99 3.30
N ARG A 142 13.24 -5.93 4.32
CA ARG A 142 14.33 -6.89 4.50
C ARG A 142 13.83 -8.29 4.80
N ASP A 143 12.71 -8.40 5.50
CA ASP A 143 12.13 -9.70 5.89
C ASP A 143 11.55 -10.38 4.65
N VAL A 144 10.77 -9.65 3.84
CA VAL A 144 10.24 -10.16 2.57
C VAL A 144 11.36 -10.47 1.57
N GLN A 145 12.37 -9.60 1.45
CA GLN A 145 13.52 -9.86 0.57
C GLN A 145 14.21 -11.17 0.96
N LYS A 146 14.45 -11.38 2.26
CA LYS A 146 15.09 -12.59 2.78
C LYS A 146 14.25 -13.84 2.52
N GLU A 147 12.94 -13.79 2.74
CA GLU A 147 12.05 -14.93 2.49
C GLU A 147 12.05 -15.34 1.01
N LEU A 148 11.97 -14.37 0.10
CA LEU A 148 11.86 -14.60 -1.34
C LEU A 148 13.19 -14.91 -2.04
N GLU A 149 14.32 -14.59 -1.42
CA GLU A 149 15.66 -14.78 -2.02
C GLU A 149 16.50 -15.84 -1.29
N GLU A 150 16.57 -15.79 0.04
CA GLU A 150 17.44 -16.66 0.83
C GLU A 150 16.72 -17.93 1.29
N GLU A 151 15.50 -17.80 1.82
CA GLU A 151 14.76 -18.94 2.39
C GLU A 151 14.10 -19.80 1.31
N SER A 152 13.67 -19.18 0.22
CA SER A 152 13.12 -19.83 -0.96
C SER A 152 13.70 -19.17 -2.22
N PRO A 153 14.15 -19.93 -3.24
CA PRO A 153 14.73 -19.34 -4.45
C PRO A 153 13.62 -18.84 -5.41
N ILE A 154 12.87 -17.82 -4.98
CA ILE A 154 11.71 -17.29 -5.71
C ILE A 154 12.14 -16.13 -6.62
N ILE A 155 12.92 -15.19 -6.09
CA ILE A 155 13.54 -14.08 -6.85
C ILE A 155 15.06 -14.18 -6.79
N ASN A 156 15.75 -13.51 -7.71
CA ASN A 156 17.22 -13.37 -7.73
C ASN A 156 18.04 -14.67 -7.70
N TRP A 157 17.42 -15.84 -7.90
CA TRP A 157 18.08 -17.15 -7.88
C TRP A 157 19.03 -17.37 -9.04
N SER A 158 18.83 -16.66 -10.16
CA SER A 158 19.68 -16.75 -11.35
C SER A 158 20.80 -15.73 -11.26
N LEU A 159 22.05 -16.20 -11.13
CA LEU A 159 23.25 -15.36 -11.17
C LEU A 159 23.37 -14.58 -12.50
N GLU A 160 22.90 -15.18 -13.59
CA GLU A 160 22.87 -14.53 -14.90
C GLU A 160 21.96 -13.30 -14.89
N LEU A 161 20.74 -13.42 -14.37
CA LEU A 161 19.80 -12.31 -14.33
C LEU A 161 20.21 -11.28 -13.27
N GLY A 162 20.55 -11.73 -12.06
CA GLY A 162 20.79 -10.86 -10.92
C GLY A 162 22.12 -10.11 -10.94
N THR A 163 23.17 -10.70 -11.54
CA THR A 163 24.54 -10.12 -11.48
C THR A 163 25.15 -9.86 -12.85
N ARG A 164 24.85 -10.68 -13.87
CA ARG A 164 25.43 -10.47 -15.21
C ARG A 164 24.63 -9.47 -16.04
N LEU A 165 23.32 -9.38 -15.80
CA LEU A 165 22.38 -8.51 -16.52
C LEU A 165 21.80 -7.41 -15.61
N ASP A 166 22.33 -7.24 -14.40
CA ASP A 166 21.93 -6.21 -13.43
C ASP A 166 20.41 -6.08 -13.24
N SER A 167 19.70 -7.22 -13.28
CA SER A 167 18.24 -7.30 -13.18
C SER A 167 17.79 -7.82 -11.81
N ARG A 168 18.54 -7.49 -10.75
CA ARG A 168 18.21 -7.84 -9.37
C ARG A 168 16.92 -7.12 -8.95
N LEU A 169 15.98 -7.89 -8.40
CA LEU A 169 14.71 -7.37 -7.88
C LEU A 169 14.84 -7.01 -6.41
N TYR A 170 14.25 -5.87 -6.03
CA TYR A 170 14.22 -5.37 -4.66
C TYR A 170 12.77 -5.25 -4.17
N ALA A 171 12.46 -5.85 -3.02
CA ALA A 171 11.17 -5.76 -2.36
C ALA A 171 11.06 -4.43 -1.62
N LEU A 172 10.28 -3.49 -2.17
CA LEU A 172 10.00 -2.22 -1.54
C LEU A 172 9.12 -2.42 -0.30
N TRP A 173 9.40 -1.67 0.77
CA TRP A 173 8.60 -1.70 1.96
C TRP A 173 7.20 -1.12 1.73
N ASN A 174 6.20 -1.80 2.26
CA ASN A 174 4.81 -1.40 2.19
C ASN A 174 4.20 -1.30 3.60
N ARG A 175 3.29 -0.35 3.80
CA ARG A 175 2.59 -0.18 5.08
C ARG A 175 1.65 -1.37 5.29
N THR A 176 1.79 -2.07 6.41
CA THR A 176 0.95 -3.21 6.79
C THR A 176 -0.40 -2.77 7.38
N GLN A 177 -1.15 -1.93 6.65
CA GLN A 177 -2.42 -1.34 7.09
C GLN A 177 -3.64 -1.81 6.27
N GLY A 178 -3.48 -2.91 5.51
CA GLY A 178 -4.41 -3.30 4.45
C GLY A 178 -3.98 -2.69 3.11
N ASP A 179 -4.67 -3.05 2.02
CA ASP A 179 -4.46 -2.48 0.67
C ASP A 179 -3.06 -2.67 0.06
N CYS A 180 -2.27 -3.61 0.58
CA CYS A 180 -0.89 -3.83 0.15
C CYS A 180 -0.75 -4.10 -1.35
N LEU A 181 -1.72 -4.76 -2.00
CA LEU A 181 -1.70 -4.98 -3.45
C LEU A 181 -1.70 -3.64 -4.22
N LEU A 182 -2.55 -2.71 -3.82
CA LEU A 182 -2.72 -1.42 -4.51
C LEU A 182 -1.51 -0.52 -4.26
N ASP A 183 -1.04 -0.48 -3.02
CA ASP A 183 0.18 0.22 -2.65
C ASP A 183 1.39 -0.35 -3.42
N SER A 184 1.51 -1.66 -3.55
CA SER A 184 2.62 -2.30 -4.30
C SER A 184 2.56 -1.98 -5.80
N VAL A 185 1.35 -1.96 -6.38
CA VAL A 185 1.16 -1.57 -7.78
C VAL A 185 1.57 -0.11 -8.01
N LEU A 186 1.15 0.81 -7.15
CA LEU A 186 1.54 2.22 -7.28
C LEU A 186 3.02 2.46 -6.98
N GLN A 187 3.62 1.69 -6.08
CA GLN A 187 5.06 1.75 -5.80
C GLN A 187 5.88 1.26 -7.01
N ALA A 188 5.48 0.15 -7.63
CA ALA A 188 6.15 -0.41 -8.81
C ALA A 188 6.00 0.46 -10.08
N THR A 189 5.09 1.42 -10.06
CA THR A 189 4.78 2.31 -11.19
C THR A 189 5.20 3.75 -10.88
N TRP A 190 4.41 4.50 -10.11
CA TRP A 190 4.66 5.92 -9.78
C TRP A 190 5.52 6.15 -8.53
N GLY A 191 5.94 5.10 -7.81
CA GLY A 191 6.76 5.22 -6.59
C GLY A 191 6.00 5.76 -5.37
N ILE A 192 4.67 5.69 -5.37
CA ILE A 192 3.80 6.16 -4.28
C ILE A 192 2.83 5.07 -3.80
N TYR A 193 2.04 5.36 -2.75
CA TYR A 193 1.00 4.46 -2.22
C TYR A 193 -0.42 5.06 -2.42
N ASP A 194 -1.45 4.22 -2.38
CA ASP A 194 -2.85 4.55 -2.69
C ASP A 194 -3.56 5.21 -1.49
N LYS A 195 -3.06 6.37 -1.07
CA LYS A 195 -3.55 7.07 0.12
C LYS A 195 -5.05 7.39 0.09
N ASP A 196 -5.56 7.85 -1.05
CA ASP A 196 -6.94 8.32 -1.20
C ASP A 196 -7.84 7.29 -1.90
N SER A 197 -7.38 6.03 -1.99
CA SER A 197 -8.14 4.92 -2.58
C SER A 197 -8.58 5.17 -4.02
N VAL A 198 -7.81 5.95 -4.80
CA VAL A 198 -8.14 6.25 -6.19
C VAL A 198 -8.03 4.98 -7.02
N LEU A 199 -6.95 4.21 -6.84
CA LEU A 199 -6.77 2.95 -7.54
C LEU A 199 -7.74 1.88 -7.02
N ARG A 200 -7.98 1.82 -5.70
CA ARG A 200 -8.99 0.92 -5.11
C ARG A 200 -10.38 1.13 -5.71
N LYS A 201 -10.83 2.38 -5.77
CA LYS A 201 -12.14 2.73 -6.32
C LYS A 201 -12.22 2.40 -7.81
N THR A 202 -11.17 2.71 -8.56
CA THR A 202 -11.05 2.38 -9.99
C THR A 202 -11.14 0.87 -10.23
N LEU A 203 -10.48 0.08 -9.40
CA LEU A 203 -10.56 -1.38 -9.41
C LEU A 203 -11.98 -1.87 -9.12
N HIS A 204 -12.61 -1.35 -8.05
CA HIS A 204 -13.98 -1.69 -7.69
C HIS A 204 -14.96 -1.38 -8.83
N ASP A 205 -14.94 -0.16 -9.34
CA ASP A 205 -15.84 0.30 -10.41
C ASP A 205 -15.62 -0.53 -11.69
N SER A 206 -14.37 -0.82 -12.06
CA SER A 206 -14.06 -1.67 -13.22
C SER A 206 -14.58 -3.10 -13.06
N LEU A 207 -14.39 -3.69 -11.88
CA LEU A 207 -14.82 -5.04 -11.59
C LEU A 207 -16.36 -5.14 -11.56
N HIS A 208 -17.03 -4.12 -11.02
CA HIS A 208 -18.49 -4.02 -10.98
C HIS A 208 -19.08 -3.84 -12.39
N ASP A 209 -18.63 -2.83 -13.14
CA ASP A 209 -19.21 -2.46 -14.44
C ASP A 209 -18.89 -3.50 -15.54
N CYS A 210 -17.81 -4.26 -15.37
CA CYS A 210 -17.43 -5.36 -16.26
C CYS A 210 -17.64 -6.74 -15.61
N SER A 211 -18.51 -6.83 -14.61
CA SER A 211 -18.72 -8.03 -13.79
C SER A 211 -18.90 -9.31 -14.62
N HIS A 212 -19.77 -9.29 -15.64
CA HIS A 212 -20.02 -10.47 -16.48
C HIS A 212 -18.79 -10.96 -17.27
N TRP A 213 -17.92 -10.04 -17.72
CA TRP A 213 -16.68 -10.38 -18.42
C TRP A 213 -15.69 -11.08 -17.49
N PHE A 214 -15.48 -10.51 -16.30
CA PHE A 214 -14.54 -11.05 -15.32
C PHE A 214 -15.06 -12.30 -14.62
N TYR A 215 -16.37 -12.37 -14.35
CA TYR A 215 -17.05 -13.56 -13.80
C TYR A 215 -16.78 -14.80 -14.65
N THR A 216 -16.92 -14.67 -15.98
CA THR A 216 -16.71 -15.80 -16.90
C THR A 216 -15.28 -16.33 -16.79
N ARG A 217 -14.28 -15.44 -16.73
CA ARG A 217 -12.86 -15.81 -16.60
C ARG A 217 -12.53 -16.38 -15.22
N TRP A 218 -13.08 -15.80 -14.17
CA TRP A 218 -12.92 -16.31 -12.81
C TRP A 218 -13.50 -17.72 -12.67
N LYS A 219 -14.72 -17.95 -13.18
CA LYS A 219 -15.37 -19.27 -13.16
C LYS A 219 -14.59 -20.33 -13.93
N GLU A 220 -14.06 -19.98 -15.11
CA GLU A 220 -13.17 -20.84 -15.90
C GLU A 220 -11.90 -21.19 -15.09
N TRP A 221 -11.30 -20.22 -14.41
CA TRP A 221 -10.10 -20.41 -13.60
C TRP A 221 -10.35 -21.32 -12.38
N GLU A 222 -11.42 -21.09 -11.60
CA GLU A 222 -11.77 -21.94 -10.45
C GLU A 222 -12.06 -23.39 -10.86
N SER A 223 -12.76 -23.55 -12.00
CA SER A 223 -13.03 -24.86 -12.59
C SER A 223 -11.75 -25.57 -13.03
N TRP A 224 -10.83 -24.85 -13.67
CA TRP A 224 -9.54 -25.42 -14.07
C TRP A 224 -8.67 -25.78 -12.86
N TYR A 225 -8.60 -24.90 -11.86
CA TYR A 225 -7.82 -25.11 -10.65
C TYR A 225 -8.27 -26.36 -9.91
N SER A 226 -9.58 -26.51 -9.66
CA SER A 226 -10.12 -27.71 -9.00
C SER A 226 -9.84 -29.02 -9.75
N GLN A 227 -9.99 -29.01 -11.08
CA GLN A 227 -9.68 -30.15 -11.93
C GLN A 227 -8.20 -30.54 -11.88
N SER A 228 -7.29 -29.57 -11.73
CA SER A 228 -5.84 -29.84 -11.64
C SER A 228 -5.46 -30.67 -10.39
N PHE A 229 -6.30 -30.65 -9.35
CA PHE A 229 -6.15 -31.49 -8.15
C PHE A 229 -7.01 -32.76 -8.18
N GLY A 230 -7.61 -33.10 -9.33
CA GLY A 230 -8.49 -34.27 -9.47
C GLY A 230 -9.82 -34.14 -8.73
N LEU A 231 -10.19 -32.94 -8.29
CA LEU A 231 -11.47 -32.67 -7.65
C LEU A 231 -12.52 -32.36 -8.73
N HIS A 232 -13.30 -33.36 -9.11
CA HIS A 232 -14.45 -33.18 -9.98
C HIS A 232 -15.66 -32.74 -9.14
N PHE A 233 -15.75 -31.45 -8.83
CA PHE A 233 -16.97 -30.86 -8.28
C PHE A 233 -17.69 -30.01 -9.33
N SER A 234 -19.02 -29.94 -9.22
CA SER A 234 -19.85 -29.04 -10.01
C SER A 234 -20.70 -28.23 -9.04
N LEU A 235 -20.44 -26.92 -8.95
CA LEU A 235 -21.29 -26.01 -8.20
C LEU A 235 -22.52 -25.65 -9.03
N ARG A 236 -23.62 -25.33 -8.35
CA ARG A 236 -24.81 -24.76 -9.00
C ARG A 236 -24.55 -23.30 -9.36
N GLU A 237 -25.27 -22.79 -10.36
CA GLU A 237 -25.10 -21.39 -10.79
C GLU A 237 -25.33 -20.40 -9.64
N GLU A 238 -26.29 -20.67 -8.76
CA GLU A 238 -26.58 -19.83 -7.58
C GLU A 238 -25.36 -19.69 -6.67
N GLN A 239 -24.61 -20.77 -6.42
CA GLN A 239 -23.40 -20.75 -5.59
C GLN A 239 -22.28 -19.95 -6.26
N TRP A 240 -22.11 -20.10 -7.57
CA TRP A 240 -21.14 -19.29 -8.31
C TRP A 240 -21.45 -17.79 -8.22
N GLN A 241 -22.73 -17.41 -8.26
CA GLN A 241 -23.14 -16.02 -8.13
C GLN A 241 -22.92 -15.48 -6.71
N GLU A 242 -23.15 -16.29 -5.68
CA GLU A 242 -22.87 -15.92 -4.28
C GLU A 242 -21.37 -15.70 -4.04
N ASP A 243 -20.53 -16.64 -4.47
CA ASP A 243 -19.07 -16.54 -4.36
C ASP A 243 -18.53 -15.35 -5.16
N TRP A 244 -19.07 -15.11 -6.36
CA TRP A 244 -18.71 -13.95 -7.16
C TRP A 244 -19.10 -12.63 -6.48
N ALA A 245 -20.31 -12.55 -5.92
CA ALA A 245 -20.76 -11.36 -5.19
C ALA A 245 -19.86 -11.07 -3.97
N PHE A 246 -19.37 -12.10 -3.30
CA PHE A 246 -18.38 -11.95 -2.23
C PHE A 246 -17.08 -11.32 -2.76
N ILE A 247 -16.52 -11.83 -3.86
CA ILE A 247 -15.31 -11.28 -4.49
C ILE A 247 -15.51 -9.82 -4.89
N LEU A 248 -16.65 -9.47 -5.50
CA LEU A 248 -16.99 -8.08 -5.85
C LEU A 248 -16.98 -7.16 -4.62
N SER A 249 -17.44 -7.66 -3.47
CA SER A 249 -17.50 -6.90 -2.22
C SER A 249 -16.14 -6.63 -1.61
N LEU A 250 -15.11 -7.44 -1.91
CA LEU A 250 -13.77 -7.24 -1.36
C LEU A 250 -13.19 -5.90 -1.83
N ALA A 251 -13.36 -5.57 -3.12
CA ALA A 251 -12.84 -4.32 -3.67
C ALA A 251 -13.52 -3.05 -3.07
N SER A 252 -14.77 -3.15 -2.60
CA SER A 252 -15.47 -2.01 -1.98
C SER A 252 -15.16 -1.83 -0.51
N GLN A 253 -14.71 -2.87 0.19
CA GLN A 253 -14.38 -2.83 1.62
C GLN A 253 -12.94 -2.33 1.82
N PRO A 254 -12.69 -1.17 2.44
CA PRO A 254 -11.33 -0.67 2.66
C PRO A 254 -10.49 -1.65 3.48
N GLY A 255 -9.24 -1.89 3.07
CA GLY A 255 -8.32 -2.80 3.77
C GLY A 255 -8.63 -4.30 3.63
N ALA A 256 -9.71 -4.69 2.94
CA ALA A 256 -10.00 -6.10 2.69
C ALA A 256 -8.94 -6.72 1.76
N SER A 257 -8.61 -7.99 2.04
CA SER A 257 -7.63 -8.76 1.26
C SER A 257 -8.15 -8.98 -0.16
N LEU A 258 -7.31 -8.70 -1.15
CA LEU A 258 -7.63 -8.84 -2.55
C LEU A 258 -7.01 -10.12 -3.12
N GLU A 259 -7.76 -10.78 -4.00
CA GLU A 259 -7.39 -12.05 -4.65
C GLU A 259 -6.85 -11.86 -6.09
N GLN A 260 -6.43 -12.97 -6.73
CA GLN A 260 -5.89 -13.03 -8.09
C GLN A 260 -6.78 -12.36 -9.16
N THR A 261 -8.11 -12.42 -9.02
CA THR A 261 -9.04 -11.72 -9.91
C THR A 261 -8.79 -10.22 -9.91
N HIS A 262 -8.49 -9.63 -8.76
CA HIS A 262 -8.19 -8.19 -8.65
C HIS A 262 -6.86 -7.84 -9.34
N ILE A 263 -5.85 -8.72 -9.24
CA ILE A 263 -4.59 -8.58 -9.98
C ILE A 263 -4.85 -8.60 -11.49
N PHE A 264 -5.72 -9.50 -11.95
CA PHE A 264 -6.11 -9.59 -13.35
C PHE A 264 -6.82 -8.32 -13.85
N VAL A 265 -7.73 -7.74 -13.06
CA VAL A 265 -8.37 -6.45 -13.39
C VAL A 265 -7.35 -5.30 -13.36
N LEU A 266 -6.46 -5.26 -12.37
CA LEU A 266 -5.39 -4.26 -12.30
C LEU A 266 -4.49 -4.32 -13.55
N ALA A 267 -4.17 -5.50 -14.08
CA ALA A 267 -3.42 -5.62 -15.33
C ALA A 267 -4.14 -4.96 -16.53
N HIS A 268 -5.47 -5.00 -16.56
CA HIS A 268 -6.26 -4.29 -17.57
C HIS A 268 -6.22 -2.78 -17.35
N ILE A 269 -6.37 -2.32 -16.10
CA ILE A 269 -6.30 -0.90 -15.73
C ILE A 269 -4.93 -0.32 -16.09
N LEU A 270 -3.84 -1.00 -15.74
CA LEU A 270 -2.48 -0.58 -16.06
C LEU A 270 -2.11 -0.78 -17.54
N ARG A 271 -2.93 -1.53 -18.30
CA ARG A 271 -2.66 -1.94 -19.70
C ARG A 271 -1.29 -2.59 -19.89
N ARG A 272 -0.84 -3.35 -18.88
CA ARG A 272 0.43 -4.10 -18.91
C ARG A 272 0.32 -5.38 -18.08
N PRO A 273 1.13 -6.41 -18.38
CA PRO A 273 1.21 -7.59 -17.54
C PRO A 273 1.70 -7.26 -16.13
N ILE A 274 1.17 -7.99 -15.14
CA ILE A 274 1.67 -8.03 -13.77
C ILE A 274 2.19 -9.45 -13.54
N ILE A 275 3.46 -9.57 -13.14
CA ILE A 275 4.09 -10.85 -12.81
C ILE A 275 4.19 -10.94 -11.30
N VAL A 276 3.62 -11.99 -10.72
CA VAL A 276 3.63 -12.22 -9.28
C VAL A 276 4.61 -13.34 -8.98
N TYR A 277 5.60 -13.04 -8.16
CA TYR A 277 6.50 -14.05 -7.60
C TYR A 277 6.10 -14.27 -6.14
N GLY A 278 5.80 -15.52 -5.77
CA GLY A 278 5.38 -15.85 -4.42
C GLY A 278 5.81 -17.25 -4.03
N VAL A 279 5.86 -17.51 -2.72
CA VAL A 279 6.10 -18.87 -2.19
C VAL A 279 4.96 -19.77 -2.61
N LYS A 280 5.24 -21.01 -3.03
CA LYS A 280 4.20 -22.00 -3.44
C LYS A 280 3.37 -22.55 -2.27
N TYR A 281 3.92 -22.48 -1.07
CA TYR A 281 3.33 -23.03 0.13
C TYR A 281 3.48 -22.02 1.26
N TYR A 282 2.39 -21.75 1.98
CA TYR A 282 2.49 -20.98 3.23
C TYR A 282 2.68 -21.94 4.40
N LYS A 283 3.56 -21.56 5.32
CA LYS A 283 3.98 -22.40 6.45
C LYS A 283 3.37 -21.88 7.75
N SER A 284 3.18 -22.78 8.71
CA SER A 284 2.85 -22.43 10.08
C SER A 284 4.06 -21.82 10.78
N PHE A 285 3.85 -21.21 11.96
CA PHE A 285 4.95 -20.72 12.80
C PHE A 285 5.94 -21.84 13.21
N ARG A 286 5.55 -23.11 13.09
CA ARG A 286 6.39 -24.29 13.35
C ARG A 286 7.11 -24.80 12.08
N GLY A 287 6.94 -24.12 10.95
CA GLY A 287 7.53 -24.49 9.66
C GLY A 287 6.75 -25.55 8.88
N GLU A 288 5.57 -25.98 9.34
CA GLU A 288 4.76 -26.99 8.67
C GLU A 288 3.97 -26.38 7.51
N THR A 289 3.95 -27.03 6.35
CA THR A 289 3.15 -26.59 5.21
C THR A 289 1.66 -26.68 5.53
N LEU A 290 0.97 -25.54 5.53
CA LEU A 290 -0.47 -25.44 5.83
C LEU A 290 -1.33 -25.53 4.56
N GLY A 291 -0.81 -25.09 3.42
CA GLY A 291 -1.56 -25.09 2.18
C GLY A 291 -0.76 -24.57 0.99
N TYR A 292 -1.37 -24.71 -0.18
CA TYR A 292 -0.85 -24.19 -1.44
C TYR A 292 -1.28 -22.74 -1.63
N THR A 293 -0.37 -21.88 -2.07
CA THR A 293 -0.69 -20.51 -2.48
C THR A 293 -1.08 -20.50 -3.96
N ARG A 294 -2.02 -19.63 -4.35
CA ARG A 294 -2.60 -19.64 -5.71
C ARG A 294 -2.22 -18.40 -6.54
N PHE A 295 -1.19 -17.67 -6.12
CA PHE A 295 -0.88 -16.34 -6.64
C PHE A 295 0.23 -16.32 -7.72
N GLN A 296 1.16 -17.28 -7.70
CA GLN A 296 2.26 -17.37 -8.69
C GLN A 296 1.77 -17.95 -10.02
#